data_AF-A0A0G0GWF9-F1
#
_entry.id   AF-A0A0G0GWF9-F1
#
_cell.length_a   1.000
_cell.length_b   1.000
_cell.length_c   1.000
_cell.angle_alpha   90.00
_cell.angle_beta   90.00
_cell.angle_gamma   90.00
#
_symmetry.space_group_name_H-M   'P 1'
#
loop_
_entity.id
_entity.type
_entity.pdbx_description
1 polymer ?
#
loop_
_entity_poly.entity_id
_entity_poly.type
_entity_poly.pdbx_seq_one_letter_code
_entity_poly.pdbx_strand_id
1 'polypeptide(L)'
;MIIYRLKSKKLIFLILSIILLLFIPILIYFLLYFQKIDDKNLNKEIGTTVKKYNHNFNQEQISRALTRLNDDSLPDSERYKALEQIVFYFSTAYSASHEPELRAHVESLKTFAKNNFPKYYIEENFTVGCADPSCGEKPDEEMKKIQKEINEAGIRPEYLNTINKNLEQAIYIPNEQMDDKKYGFGLAIFQLKFENNPKASAAAQRLIDYLKRKYSIEGLGEVISEL
;
A
#
# COMPACT_ATOMS: atom_id res chain seq x y z
N MET A 1 -60.77 -0.15 35.87
CA MET A 1 -60.15 0.17 34.55
C MET A 1 -58.61 0.13 34.54
N ILE A 2 -57.92 0.31 35.67
CA ILE A 2 -56.43 0.36 35.73
C ILE A 2 -55.76 -1.03 35.60
N ILE A 3 -56.39 -2.10 36.11
CA ILE A 3 -55.86 -3.48 36.08
C ILE A 3 -55.80 -4.05 34.64
N TYR A 4 -56.76 -3.69 33.77
CA TYR A 4 -56.75 -4.10 32.36
C TYR A 4 -55.61 -3.45 31.56
N ARG A 5 -55.27 -2.18 31.86
CA ARG A 5 -54.13 -1.48 31.23
C ARG A 5 -52.77 -2.04 31.65
N LEU A 6 -52.65 -2.57 32.88
CA LEU A 6 -51.41 -3.19 33.36
C LEU A 6 -51.17 -4.59 32.78
N LYS A 7 -52.23 -5.39 32.61
CA LYS A 7 -52.13 -6.71 31.94
C LYS A 7 -51.81 -6.58 30.45
N SER A 8 -52.37 -5.59 29.74
CA SER A 8 -52.08 -5.41 28.31
C SER A 8 -50.63 -4.96 28.05
N LYS A 9 -50.06 -4.11 28.92
CA LYS A 9 -48.64 -3.70 28.83
C LYS A 9 -47.67 -4.87 29.00
N LYS A 10 -47.94 -5.78 29.94
CA LYS A 10 -47.12 -6.99 30.13
C LYS A 10 -47.18 -7.92 28.92
N LEU A 11 -48.37 -8.08 28.33
CA LEU A 11 -48.54 -8.90 27.12
C LEU A 11 -47.81 -8.31 25.91
N ILE A 12 -47.91 -7.00 25.69
CA ILE A 12 -47.18 -6.29 24.62
C ILE A 12 -45.67 -6.43 24.81
N PHE A 13 -45.17 -6.27 26.04
CA PHE A 13 -43.74 -6.42 26.33
C PHE A 13 -43.24 -7.85 26.07
N LEU A 14 -44.06 -8.86 26.39
CA LEU A 14 -43.74 -10.26 26.12
C LEU A 14 -43.69 -10.56 24.62
N ILE A 15 -44.67 -10.06 23.85
CA ILE A 15 -44.69 -10.18 22.38
C ILE A 15 -43.49 -9.49 21.75
N LEU A 16 -43.17 -8.25 22.17
CA LEU A 16 -41.99 -7.52 21.69
C LEU A 16 -40.68 -8.25 22.03
N SER A 17 -40.58 -8.83 23.22
CA SER A 17 -39.41 -9.61 23.63
C SER A 17 -39.23 -10.85 22.74
N ILE A 18 -40.32 -11.56 22.43
CA ILE A 18 -40.29 -12.72 21.52
C ILE A 18 -39.90 -12.29 20.09
N ILE A 19 -40.46 -11.18 19.59
CA ILE A 19 -40.11 -10.64 18.27
C ILE A 19 -38.62 -10.27 18.22
N LEU A 20 -38.11 -9.60 19.26
CA LEU A 20 -36.69 -9.24 19.36
C LEU A 20 -35.80 -10.49 19.37
N LEU A 21 -36.19 -11.53 20.13
CA LEU A 21 -35.46 -12.79 20.24
C LEU A 21 -35.41 -13.56 18.91
N LEU A 22 -36.44 -13.43 18.07
CA LEU A 22 -36.47 -13.99 16.71
C LEU A 22 -35.70 -13.13 15.71
N PHE A 23 -35.63 -11.82 15.90
CA PHE A 23 -34.94 -10.90 14.98
C PHE A 23 -33.41 -10.94 15.12
N ILE A 24 -32.89 -11.10 16.34
CA ILE A 24 -31.44 -11.16 16.60
C ILE A 24 -30.72 -12.24 15.75
N PRO A 25 -31.16 -13.52 15.72
CA PRO A 25 -30.48 -14.54 14.92
C PRO A 25 -30.60 -14.29 13.42
N ILE A 26 -31.71 -13.70 12.95
CA ILE A 26 -31.85 -13.29 11.54
C ILE A 26 -30.83 -12.20 11.22
N LEU A 27 -30.68 -11.20 12.09
CA LEU A 27 -29.71 -10.12 11.89
C LEU A 27 -28.26 -10.65 11.89
N ILE A 28 -27.93 -11.56 12.81
CA ILE A 28 -26.63 -12.24 12.85
C ILE A 28 -26.41 -13.05 11.57
N TYR A 29 -27.41 -13.81 11.10
CA TYR A 29 -27.32 -14.58 9.86
C TYR A 29 -27.04 -13.68 8.65
N PHE A 30 -27.75 -12.56 8.52
CA PHE A 30 -27.52 -11.61 7.43
C PHE A 30 -26.11 -10.98 7.50
N LEU A 31 -25.65 -10.60 8.70
CA LEU A 31 -24.29 -10.07 8.89
C LEU A 31 -23.22 -11.09 8.45
N LEU A 32 -23.34 -12.35 8.88
CA LEU A 32 -22.42 -13.42 8.47
C LEU A 32 -22.49 -13.73 6.97
N TYR A 33 -23.69 -13.65 6.37
CA TYR A 33 -23.89 -13.87 4.94
C TYR A 33 -23.23 -12.78 4.09
N PHE A 34 -23.41 -11.50 4.45
CA PHE A 34 -22.78 -10.38 3.74
C PHE A 34 -21.26 -10.42 3.85
N GLN A 35 -20.73 -10.75 5.03
CA GLN A 35 -19.29 -10.92 5.23
C GLN A 35 -18.68 -11.95 4.26
N LYS A 36 -19.36 -13.10 4.11
CA LYS A 36 -18.92 -14.18 3.21
C LYS A 36 -18.99 -13.82 1.73
N ILE A 37 -19.86 -12.88 1.34
CA ILE A 37 -19.92 -12.35 -0.03
C ILE A 37 -18.73 -11.44 -0.29
N ASP A 38 -18.38 -10.57 0.66
CA ASP A 38 -17.23 -9.67 0.55
C ASP A 38 -15.91 -10.47 0.44
N ASP A 39 -15.74 -11.53 1.23
CA ASP A 39 -14.57 -12.42 1.15
C ASP A 39 -14.42 -13.07 -0.24
N LYS A 40 -15.52 -13.58 -0.81
CA LYS A 40 -15.51 -14.22 -2.14
C LYS A 40 -15.17 -13.22 -3.25
N ASN A 41 -15.70 -12.00 -3.15
CA ASN A 41 -15.41 -10.95 -4.12
C ASN A 41 -13.95 -10.53 -4.04
N LEU A 42 -13.42 -10.34 -2.82
CA LEU A 42 -12.01 -10.00 -2.59
C LEU A 42 -11.06 -11.07 -3.15
N ASN A 43 -11.30 -12.35 -2.86
CA ASN A 43 -10.46 -13.44 -3.36
C ASN A 43 -10.43 -13.50 -4.89
N LYS A 44 -11.59 -13.27 -5.53
CA LYS A 44 -11.69 -13.24 -7.00
C LYS A 44 -10.95 -12.03 -7.58
N GLU A 45 -11.06 -10.88 -6.93
CA GLU A 45 -10.37 -9.65 -7.31
C GLU A 45 -8.85 -9.84 -7.22
N ILE A 46 -8.33 -10.25 -6.05
CA ILE A 46 -6.90 -10.54 -5.84
C ILE A 46 -6.41 -11.58 -6.86
N GLY A 47 -7.13 -12.69 -7.02
CA GLY A 47 -6.74 -13.75 -7.95
C GLY A 47 -6.71 -13.30 -9.41
N THR A 48 -7.56 -12.37 -9.81
CA THR A 48 -7.56 -11.79 -11.17
C THR A 48 -6.35 -10.89 -11.36
N THR A 49 -6.07 -10.02 -10.39
CA THR A 49 -4.95 -9.08 -10.44
C THR A 49 -3.60 -9.81 -10.40
N VAL A 50 -3.46 -10.82 -9.55
CA VAL A 50 -2.23 -11.65 -9.48
C VAL A 50 -1.96 -12.37 -10.78
N LYS A 51 -3.00 -12.82 -11.49
CA LYS A 51 -2.85 -13.42 -12.83
C LYS A 51 -2.42 -12.38 -13.88
N LYS A 52 -3.00 -11.17 -13.83
CA LYS A 52 -2.68 -10.07 -14.74
C LYS A 52 -1.22 -9.61 -14.59
N TYR A 53 -0.74 -9.47 -13.35
CA TYR A 53 0.59 -8.97 -13.02
C TYR A 53 1.53 -10.07 -12.50
N ASN A 54 1.47 -11.27 -13.10
CA ASN A 54 2.16 -12.47 -12.62
C ASN A 54 3.68 -12.31 -12.39
N HIS A 55 4.33 -11.46 -13.16
CA HIS A 55 5.77 -11.20 -13.10
C HIS A 55 6.18 -10.38 -11.87
N ASN A 56 5.25 -9.66 -11.26
CA ASN A 56 5.49 -8.83 -10.08
C ASN A 56 5.15 -9.53 -8.76
N PHE A 57 4.63 -10.76 -8.84
CA PHE A 57 4.11 -11.48 -7.68
C PHE A 57 4.75 -12.85 -7.51
N ASN A 58 5.05 -13.20 -6.26
CA ASN A 58 5.23 -14.59 -5.88
C ASN A 58 3.85 -15.23 -5.64
N GLN A 59 3.30 -15.89 -6.66
CA GLN A 59 1.95 -16.47 -6.62
C GLN A 59 1.76 -17.46 -5.47
N GLU A 60 2.80 -18.23 -5.14
CA GLU A 60 2.73 -19.22 -4.06
C GLU A 60 2.59 -18.55 -2.69
N GLN A 61 3.32 -17.46 -2.47
CA GLN A 61 3.23 -16.69 -1.22
C GLN A 61 1.86 -16.02 -1.07
N ILE A 62 1.34 -15.42 -2.15
CA ILE A 62 0.00 -14.82 -2.12
C ILE A 62 -1.07 -15.88 -1.90
N SER A 63 -0.96 -17.03 -2.57
CA SER A 63 -1.89 -18.15 -2.38
C SER A 63 -1.89 -18.63 -0.92
N ARG A 64 -0.70 -18.79 -0.31
CA ARG A 64 -0.57 -19.15 1.11
C ARG A 64 -1.19 -18.11 2.05
N ALA A 65 -0.98 -16.82 1.77
CA ALA A 65 -1.59 -15.75 2.55
C ALA A 65 -3.11 -15.73 2.39
N LEU A 66 -3.63 -15.92 1.18
CA LEU A 66 -5.08 -16.04 0.92
C LEU A 66 -5.68 -17.25 1.64
N THR A 67 -5.02 -18.40 1.64
CA THR A 67 -5.49 -19.58 2.39
C THR A 67 -5.62 -19.25 3.88
N ARG A 68 -4.61 -18.60 4.48
CA ARG A 68 -4.66 -18.19 5.89
C ARG A 68 -5.73 -17.13 6.18
N LEU A 69 -5.90 -16.15 5.28
CA LEU A 69 -6.94 -15.13 5.42
C LEU A 69 -8.36 -15.73 5.46
N ASN A 70 -8.59 -16.77 4.66
CA ASN A 70 -9.88 -17.44 4.52
C ASN A 70 -10.11 -18.62 5.48
N ASP A 71 -9.15 -18.93 6.35
CA ASP A 71 -9.27 -20.03 7.30
C ASP A 71 -9.98 -19.55 8.57
N ASP A 72 -11.30 -19.78 8.63
CA ASP A 72 -12.16 -19.42 9.77
C ASP A 72 -11.76 -20.15 11.08
N SER A 73 -10.90 -21.17 11.02
CA SER A 73 -10.36 -21.82 12.22
C SER A 73 -9.22 -21.02 12.87
N LEU A 74 -8.61 -20.08 12.14
CA LEU A 74 -7.55 -19.24 12.64
C LEU A 74 -8.11 -18.04 13.42
N PRO A 75 -7.41 -17.58 14.48
CA PRO A 75 -7.76 -16.33 15.15
C PRO A 75 -7.74 -15.14 14.19
N ASP A 76 -8.64 -14.17 14.39
CA ASP A 76 -8.71 -12.94 13.60
C ASP A 76 -7.37 -12.20 13.50
N SER A 77 -6.54 -12.24 14.55
CA SER A 77 -5.20 -11.65 14.52
C SER A 77 -4.27 -12.32 13.49
N GLU A 78 -4.37 -13.63 13.30
CA GLU A 78 -3.55 -14.36 12.32
C GLU A 78 -4.08 -14.18 10.90
N ARG A 79 -5.40 -14.10 10.75
CA ARG A 79 -6.05 -13.75 9.48
C ARG A 79 -5.70 -12.33 9.06
N TYR A 80 -5.71 -11.37 10.00
CA TYR A 80 -5.26 -10.00 9.77
C TYR A 80 -3.79 -9.93 9.34
N LYS A 81 -2.89 -10.68 9.98
CA LYS A 81 -1.48 -10.78 9.53
C LYS A 81 -1.35 -11.30 8.11
N ALA A 82 -2.19 -12.24 7.69
CA ALA A 82 -2.20 -12.72 6.32
C ALA A 82 -2.67 -11.62 5.34
N LEU A 83 -3.63 -10.78 5.74
CA LEU A 83 -4.03 -9.60 4.98
C LEU A 83 -2.90 -8.57 4.86
N GLU A 84 -2.18 -8.27 5.95
CA GLU A 84 -1.00 -7.40 5.93
C GLU A 84 0.06 -7.92 4.94
N GLN A 85 0.29 -9.23 4.89
CA GLN A 85 1.21 -9.84 3.91
C GLN A 85 0.74 -9.62 2.46
N ILE A 86 -0.56 -9.76 2.19
CA ILE A 86 -1.12 -9.49 0.86
C ILE A 86 -0.91 -8.02 0.47
N VAL A 87 -1.19 -7.08 1.40
CA VAL A 87 -0.97 -5.65 1.19
C VAL A 87 0.49 -5.35 0.88
N PHE A 88 1.42 -5.95 1.63
CA PHE A 88 2.85 -5.83 1.38
C PHE A 88 3.23 -6.27 -0.05
N TYR A 89 2.68 -7.40 -0.52
CA TYR A 89 2.95 -7.89 -1.88
C TYR A 89 2.41 -6.94 -2.95
N PHE A 90 1.19 -6.41 -2.78
CA PHE A 90 0.60 -5.44 -3.71
C PHE A 90 1.36 -4.11 -3.72
N SER A 91 1.76 -3.63 -2.54
CA SER A 91 2.58 -2.41 -2.42
C SER A 91 3.93 -2.57 -3.10
N THR A 92 4.58 -3.72 -2.91
CA THR A 92 5.86 -4.04 -3.57
C THR A 92 5.69 -4.14 -5.09
N ALA A 93 4.64 -4.81 -5.56
CA ALA A 93 4.36 -4.93 -6.98
C ALA A 93 4.06 -3.57 -7.61
N TYR A 94 3.29 -2.73 -6.92
CA TYR A 94 3.02 -1.36 -7.33
C TYR A 94 4.30 -0.52 -7.43
N SER A 95 5.15 -0.52 -6.40
CA SER A 95 6.42 0.21 -6.42
C SER A 95 7.38 -0.28 -7.50
N ALA A 96 7.23 -1.53 -7.96
CA ALA A 96 8.06 -2.10 -9.01
C ALA A 96 7.55 -1.82 -10.44
N SER A 97 6.22 -1.74 -10.62
CA SER A 97 5.61 -1.64 -11.95
C SER A 97 4.94 -0.30 -12.24
N HIS A 98 4.70 0.51 -11.21
CA HIS A 98 4.04 1.82 -11.30
C HIS A 98 2.60 1.73 -11.86
N GLU A 99 1.93 0.60 -11.66
CA GLU A 99 0.59 0.32 -12.19
C GLU A 99 -0.49 0.81 -11.21
N PRO A 100 -1.26 1.87 -11.52
CA PRO A 100 -2.17 2.49 -10.55
C PRO A 100 -3.26 1.55 -10.01
N GLU A 101 -3.66 0.54 -10.79
CA GLU A 101 -4.60 -0.49 -10.34
C GLU A 101 -4.10 -1.25 -9.10
N LEU A 102 -2.79 -1.50 -8.99
CA LEU A 102 -2.21 -2.21 -7.85
C LEU A 102 -2.36 -1.40 -6.55
N ARG A 103 -2.20 -0.08 -6.63
CA ARG A 103 -2.46 0.84 -5.51
C ARG A 103 -3.93 0.87 -5.14
N ALA A 104 -4.83 0.94 -6.13
CA ALA A 104 -6.27 0.92 -5.89
C ALA A 104 -6.71 -0.35 -5.14
N HIS A 105 -6.11 -1.50 -5.43
CA HIS A 105 -6.37 -2.73 -4.67
C HIS A 105 -5.94 -2.64 -3.22
N VAL A 106 -4.88 -1.93 -2.88
CA VAL A 106 -4.51 -1.73 -1.46
C VAL A 106 -5.58 -0.93 -0.72
N GLU A 107 -6.21 0.06 -1.35
CA GLU A 107 -7.36 0.77 -0.75
C GLU A 107 -8.60 -0.13 -0.58
N SER A 108 -8.85 -1.05 -1.53
CA SER A 108 -9.87 -2.09 -1.36
C SER A 108 -9.56 -3.01 -0.16
N LEU A 109 -8.30 -3.44 -0.02
CA LEU A 109 -7.84 -4.28 1.09
C LEU A 109 -7.94 -3.56 2.44
N LYS A 110 -7.65 -2.26 2.47
CA LYS A 110 -7.82 -1.38 3.63
C LYS A 110 -9.28 -1.30 4.06
N THR A 111 -10.19 -1.09 3.12
CA THR A 111 -11.63 -1.06 3.39
C THR A 111 -12.10 -2.41 3.95
N PHE A 112 -11.65 -3.51 3.33
CA PHE A 112 -11.93 -4.86 3.82
C PHE A 112 -11.41 -5.09 5.25
N ALA A 113 -10.17 -4.67 5.54
CA ALA A 113 -9.57 -4.78 6.86
C ALA A 113 -10.36 -4.04 7.94
N LYS A 114 -10.78 -2.80 7.64
CA LYS A 114 -11.54 -1.95 8.55
C LYS A 114 -12.90 -2.57 8.91
N ASN A 115 -13.55 -3.23 7.95
CA ASN A 115 -14.86 -3.85 8.15
C ASN A 115 -14.78 -5.21 8.85
N ASN A 116 -13.76 -6.01 8.53
CA ASN A 116 -13.67 -7.41 8.98
C ASN A 116 -12.79 -7.61 10.21
N PHE A 117 -11.79 -6.76 10.42
CA PHE A 117 -10.83 -6.85 11.51
C PHE A 117 -10.69 -5.53 12.29
N PRO A 118 -11.80 -4.87 12.70
CA PRO A 118 -11.76 -3.52 13.27
C PRO A 118 -10.91 -3.41 14.54
N LYS A 119 -10.79 -4.51 15.32
CA LYS A 119 -9.98 -4.57 16.54
C LYS A 119 -8.47 -4.53 16.25
N TYR A 120 -8.04 -5.02 15.10
CA TYR A 120 -6.63 -5.16 14.73
C TYR A 120 -6.19 -4.15 13.67
N TYR A 121 -7.13 -3.40 13.09
CA TYR A 121 -6.86 -2.42 12.05
C TYR A 121 -5.91 -1.32 12.51
N ILE A 122 -4.82 -1.17 11.77
CA ILE A 122 -3.83 -0.09 11.87
C ILE A 122 -3.74 0.54 10.47
N GLU A 123 -3.89 1.86 10.38
CA GLU A 123 -3.95 2.61 9.11
C GLU A 123 -2.61 2.53 8.36
N GLU A 124 -1.51 2.61 9.11
CA GLU A 124 -0.14 2.64 8.62
C GLU A 124 0.21 1.36 7.83
N ASN A 125 -0.40 0.23 8.17
CA ASN A 125 -0.21 -1.05 7.48
C ASN A 125 -0.71 -1.06 6.03
N PHE A 126 -1.54 -0.07 5.65
CA PHE A 126 -2.10 0.08 4.32
C PHE A 126 -1.57 1.32 3.59
N THR A 127 -0.59 2.01 4.18
CA THR A 127 0.00 3.18 3.55
C THR A 127 0.93 2.75 2.41
N VAL A 128 0.61 3.19 1.20
CA VAL A 128 1.42 2.96 0.00
C VAL A 128 2.01 4.28 -0.47
N GLY A 129 3.33 4.39 -0.42
CA GLY A 129 4.05 5.54 -0.99
C GLY A 129 3.75 5.68 -2.47
N CYS A 130 3.63 6.91 -2.97
CA CYS A 130 3.37 7.12 -4.39
C CYS A 130 4.62 6.79 -5.23
N ALA A 131 4.44 5.95 -6.25
CA ALA A 131 5.50 5.54 -7.16
C ALA A 131 5.12 5.77 -8.63
N ASP A 132 4.03 6.48 -8.95
CA ASP A 132 3.61 6.70 -10.34
C ASP A 132 3.06 8.12 -10.61
N PRO A 133 3.00 8.56 -11.88
CA PRO A 133 2.57 9.91 -12.24
C PRO A 133 1.13 10.28 -11.89
N SER A 134 0.26 9.30 -11.62
CA SER A 134 -1.15 9.53 -11.27
C SER A 134 -1.32 10.07 -9.85
N CYS A 135 -0.37 9.77 -8.96
CA CYS A 135 -0.42 10.17 -7.56
C CYS A 135 0.74 11.07 -7.14
N GLY A 136 1.75 11.23 -7.99
CA GLY A 136 3.03 11.80 -7.64
C GLY A 136 3.37 13.02 -8.47
N GLU A 137 4.47 13.67 -8.10
CA GLU A 137 4.96 14.81 -8.86
C GLU A 137 5.60 14.34 -10.17
N LYS A 138 5.27 15.01 -11.27
CA LYS A 138 5.94 14.75 -12.54
C LYS A 138 7.32 15.40 -12.54
N PRO A 139 8.34 14.77 -13.14
CA PRO A 139 9.65 15.39 -13.27
C PRO A 139 9.55 16.66 -14.12
N ASP A 140 10.18 17.74 -13.64
CA ASP A 140 10.36 18.95 -14.43
C ASP A 140 11.46 18.77 -15.48
N GLU A 141 11.60 19.76 -16.38
CA GLU A 141 12.55 19.68 -17.50
C GLU A 141 14.02 19.58 -17.06
N GLU A 142 14.36 20.18 -15.90
CA GLU A 142 15.71 20.09 -15.36
C GLU A 142 15.99 18.67 -14.86
N MET A 143 15.05 18.06 -14.13
CA MET A 143 15.18 16.68 -13.68
C MET A 143 15.24 15.69 -14.85
N LYS A 144 14.43 15.89 -15.89
CA LYS A 144 14.50 15.07 -17.12
C LYS A 144 15.87 15.16 -17.80
N LYS A 145 16.47 16.35 -17.82
CA LYS A 145 17.82 16.55 -18.36
C LYS A 145 18.88 15.81 -17.52
N ILE A 146 18.78 15.87 -16.20
CA ILE A 146 19.68 15.13 -15.29
C ILE A 146 19.54 13.62 -15.51
N GLN A 147 18.31 13.09 -15.61
CA GLN A 147 18.08 11.67 -15.93
C GLN A 147 18.71 11.28 -17.27
N LYS A 148 18.59 12.12 -18.30
CA LYS A 148 19.24 11.88 -19.59
C LYS A 148 20.76 11.80 -19.44
N GLU A 149 21.37 12.72 -18.70
CA GLU A 149 22.81 12.72 -18.44
C GLU A 149 23.28 11.45 -17.70
N ILE A 150 22.47 10.96 -16.76
CA ILE A 150 22.72 9.70 -16.05
C ILE A 150 22.68 8.51 -17.02
N ASN A 151 21.64 8.43 -17.86
CA ASN A 151 21.49 7.37 -18.87
C ASN A 151 22.64 7.35 -19.88
N GLU A 152 23.21 8.52 -20.19
CA GLU A 152 24.32 8.69 -21.14
C GLU A 152 25.71 8.65 -20.47
N ALA A 153 25.78 8.47 -19.14
CA ALA A 153 27.04 8.50 -18.39
C ALA A 153 27.94 7.28 -18.63
N GLY A 154 27.43 6.22 -19.26
CA GLY A 154 28.16 4.97 -19.45
C GLY A 154 28.29 4.15 -18.16
N ILE A 155 27.24 4.18 -17.33
CA ILE A 155 27.11 3.36 -16.12
C ILE A 155 26.79 1.92 -16.51
N ARG A 156 27.28 0.96 -15.72
CA ARG A 156 26.95 -0.46 -15.91
C ARG A 156 25.44 -0.69 -15.86
N PRO A 157 24.82 -1.48 -16.77
CA PRO A 157 23.37 -1.60 -16.87
C PRO A 157 22.65 -2.00 -15.57
N GLU A 158 23.27 -2.85 -14.76
CA GLU A 158 22.71 -3.30 -13.47
C GLU A 158 22.58 -2.15 -12.45
N TYR A 159 23.54 -1.23 -12.43
CA TYR A 159 23.48 -0.03 -11.59
C TYR A 159 22.54 1.01 -12.20
N LEU A 160 22.59 1.19 -13.52
CA LEU A 160 21.74 2.16 -14.20
C LEU A 160 20.25 1.88 -13.97
N ASN A 161 19.84 0.60 -14.05
CA ASN A 161 18.47 0.19 -13.78
C ASN A 161 18.06 0.54 -12.34
N THR A 162 18.95 0.28 -11.37
CA THR A 162 18.65 0.54 -9.95
C THR A 162 18.60 2.05 -9.65
N ILE A 163 19.54 2.82 -10.22
CA ILE A 163 19.56 4.29 -10.12
C ILE A 163 18.27 4.88 -10.69
N ASN A 164 17.86 4.47 -11.89
CA ASN A 164 16.66 4.98 -12.53
C ASN A 164 15.40 4.67 -11.71
N LYS A 165 15.30 3.47 -11.14
CA LYS A 165 14.18 3.11 -10.25
C LYS A 165 14.14 3.99 -8.99
N ASN A 166 15.29 4.17 -8.34
CA ASN A 166 15.38 5.03 -7.15
C ASN A 166 15.00 6.49 -7.48
N LEU A 167 15.46 7.02 -8.62
CA LEU A 167 15.10 8.36 -9.07
C LEU A 167 13.62 8.48 -9.39
N GLU A 168 13.08 7.54 -10.15
CA GLU A 168 11.68 7.53 -10.55
C GLU A 168 10.77 7.50 -9.33
N GLN A 169 11.03 6.60 -8.38
CA GLN A 169 10.30 6.55 -7.11
C GLN A 169 10.44 7.87 -6.34
N ALA A 170 11.65 8.38 -6.16
CA ALA A 170 11.89 9.62 -5.41
C ALA A 170 11.17 10.83 -6.04
N ILE A 171 11.08 10.90 -7.37
CA ILE A 171 10.39 11.98 -8.08
C ILE A 171 8.89 11.96 -7.76
N TYR A 172 8.27 10.78 -7.74
CA TYR A 172 6.83 10.66 -7.51
C TYR A 172 6.42 10.80 -6.04
N ILE A 173 7.35 10.71 -5.09
CA ILE A 173 7.03 10.98 -3.68
C ILE A 173 6.53 12.43 -3.53
N PRO A 174 5.41 12.68 -2.81
CA PRO A 174 4.92 14.04 -2.58
C PRO A 174 5.88 14.86 -1.71
N ASN A 175 5.87 16.19 -1.84
CA ASN A 175 6.76 17.06 -1.05
C ASN A 175 6.48 17.04 0.46
N GLU A 176 5.27 16.61 0.86
CA GLU A 176 4.91 16.40 2.26
C GLU A 176 5.71 15.23 2.90
N GLN A 177 6.24 14.31 2.08
CA GLN A 177 7.05 13.16 2.49
C GLN A 177 8.52 13.38 2.14
N MET A 178 9.04 14.55 2.53
CA MET A 178 10.36 15.00 2.09
C MET A 178 11.50 14.08 2.54
N ASP A 179 11.39 13.45 3.72
CA ASP A 179 12.47 12.59 4.22
C ASP A 179 12.58 11.28 3.41
N ASP A 180 11.46 10.69 2.98
CA ASP A 180 11.46 9.54 2.07
C ASP A 180 11.98 9.93 0.68
N LYS A 181 11.57 11.11 0.19
CA LYS A 181 12.08 11.69 -1.07
C LYS A 181 13.61 11.88 -1.00
N LYS A 182 14.13 12.44 0.10
CA LYS A 182 15.58 12.59 0.34
C LYS A 182 16.30 11.25 0.31
N TYR A 183 15.74 10.24 0.98
CA TYR A 183 16.34 8.91 1.03
C TYR A 183 16.42 8.26 -0.36
N GLY A 184 15.33 8.29 -1.14
CA GLY A 184 15.31 7.78 -2.51
C GLY A 184 16.33 8.46 -3.44
N PHE A 185 16.43 9.80 -3.36
CA PHE A 185 17.47 10.53 -4.08
C PHE A 185 18.88 10.22 -3.56
N GLY A 186 19.05 10.06 -2.25
CA GLY A 186 20.31 9.71 -1.60
C GLY A 186 20.88 8.38 -2.12
N LEU A 187 20.04 7.35 -2.25
CA LEU A 187 20.41 6.06 -2.83
C LEU A 187 20.93 6.19 -4.26
N ALA A 188 20.23 6.96 -5.11
CA ALA A 188 20.67 7.19 -6.49
C ALA A 188 22.02 7.93 -6.54
N ILE A 189 22.20 8.96 -5.70
CA ILE A 189 23.45 9.73 -5.61
C ILE A 189 24.61 8.86 -5.14
N PHE A 190 24.38 8.04 -4.11
CA PHE A 190 25.38 7.10 -3.60
C PHE A 190 25.86 6.14 -4.70
N GLN A 191 24.93 5.51 -5.42
CA GLN A 191 25.24 4.59 -6.51
C GLN A 191 26.00 5.25 -7.67
N LEU A 192 25.60 6.48 -8.05
CA LEU A 192 26.30 7.25 -9.07
C LEU A 192 27.76 7.55 -8.69
N LYS A 193 28.03 7.82 -7.41
CA LYS A 193 29.39 8.04 -6.90
C LYS A 193 30.18 6.75 -6.80
N PHE A 194 29.54 5.65 -6.41
CA PHE A 194 30.17 4.35 -6.23
C PHE A 194 30.68 3.74 -7.55
N GLU A 195 30.04 4.03 -8.67
CA GLU A 195 30.48 3.55 -10.01
C GLU A 195 31.88 4.04 -10.42
N ASN A 196 32.46 5.02 -9.71
CA ASN A 196 33.78 5.58 -10.01
C ASN A 196 33.94 6.04 -11.47
N ASN A 197 32.83 6.50 -12.07
CA ASN A 197 32.76 7.04 -13.42
C ASN A 197 32.67 8.57 -13.34
N PRO A 198 33.56 9.33 -14.03
CA PRO A 198 33.56 10.79 -13.97
C PRO A 198 32.25 11.45 -14.42
N LYS A 199 31.59 10.89 -15.45
CA LYS A 199 30.29 11.39 -15.93
C LYS A 199 29.19 11.10 -14.91
N ALA A 200 29.19 9.91 -14.31
CA ALA A 200 28.24 9.54 -13.25
C ALA A 200 28.41 10.45 -12.02
N SER A 201 29.65 10.72 -11.63
CA SER A 201 29.97 11.64 -10.52
C SER A 201 29.53 13.08 -10.81
N ALA A 202 29.71 13.56 -12.05
CA ALA A 202 29.22 14.87 -12.47
C ALA A 202 27.68 14.94 -12.46
N ALA A 203 27.01 13.88 -12.91
CA ALA A 203 25.55 13.78 -12.86
C ALA A 203 25.03 13.71 -11.41
N ALA A 204 25.76 13.03 -10.50
CA ALA A 204 25.46 13.03 -9.08
C ALA A 204 25.54 14.45 -8.48
N GLN A 205 26.56 15.22 -8.85
CA GLN A 205 26.68 16.61 -8.39
C GLN A 205 25.55 17.49 -8.93
N ARG A 206 25.20 17.34 -10.21
CA ARG A 206 24.05 18.03 -10.83
C ARG A 206 22.75 17.74 -10.09
N LEU A 207 22.54 16.47 -9.72
CA LEU A 207 21.39 16.05 -8.94
C LEU A 207 21.39 16.68 -7.54
N ILE A 208 22.51 16.65 -6.82
CA ILE A 208 22.64 17.31 -5.51
C ILE A 208 22.29 18.81 -5.63
N ASP A 209 22.83 19.50 -6.63
CA ASP A 209 22.61 20.93 -6.81
C ASP A 209 21.15 21.25 -7.15
N TYR A 210 20.51 20.40 -7.97
CA TYR A 210 19.07 20.49 -8.26
C TYR A 210 18.24 20.33 -6.98
N LEU A 211 18.51 19.30 -6.17
CA LEU A 211 17.77 19.03 -4.94
C LEU A 211 17.90 20.16 -3.91
N LYS A 212 19.12 20.71 -3.77
CA LYS A 212 19.36 21.88 -2.91
C LYS A 212 18.56 23.10 -3.37
N ARG A 213 18.53 23.39 -4.67
CA ARG A 213 17.78 24.53 -5.22
C ARG A 213 16.26 24.34 -5.14
N LYS A 214 15.79 23.16 -5.54
CA LYS A 214 14.35 22.88 -5.72
C LYS A 214 13.63 22.68 -4.39
N TYR A 215 14.24 21.93 -3.48
CA TYR A 215 13.59 21.45 -2.27
C TYR A 215 14.23 21.99 -0.98
N SER A 216 15.26 22.83 -1.09
CA SER A 216 16.04 23.32 0.06
C SER A 216 16.53 22.17 0.96
N ILE A 217 16.88 21.03 0.35
CA ILE A 217 17.33 19.85 1.10
C ILE A 217 18.74 20.11 1.63
N GLU A 218 18.83 20.32 2.95
CA GLU A 218 20.05 20.21 3.74
C GLU A 218 20.25 18.75 4.21
N GLY A 219 21.46 18.38 4.67
CA GLY A 219 21.72 17.05 5.23
C GLY A 219 21.84 15.89 4.25
N LEU A 220 21.75 16.10 2.92
CA LEU A 220 21.98 15.06 1.91
C LEU A 220 23.33 14.35 2.07
N GLY A 221 24.35 15.06 2.56
CA GLY A 221 25.67 14.48 2.85
C GLY A 221 25.65 13.47 3.99
N GLU A 222 24.79 13.66 4.99
CA GLU A 222 24.63 12.75 6.13
C GLU A 222 23.97 11.45 5.66
N VAL A 223 22.86 11.56 4.92
CA VAL A 223 22.18 10.39 4.31
C VAL A 223 23.14 9.59 3.43
N ILE A 224 23.94 10.26 2.59
CA ILE A 224 24.93 9.58 1.73
C ILE A 224 26.05 8.93 2.56
N SER A 225 26.40 9.48 3.73
CA SER A 225 27.45 8.91 4.59
C SER A 225 26.99 7.73 5.45
N GLU A 226 25.68 7.59 5.63
CA GLU A 226 25.04 6.48 6.35
C GLU A 226 24.72 5.28 5.45
N LEU A 227 24.80 5.45 4.13
CA LEU A 227 24.62 4.43 3.09
C LEU A 227 25.95 3.78 2.69
#